data_AF-A0A1V1TBP6-F1
#
_entry.id   AF-A0A1V1TBP6-F1
#
_cell.length_a   1.000
_cell.length_b   1.000
_cell.length_c   1.000
_cell.angle_alpha   90.00
_cell.angle_beta   90.00
_cell.angle_gamma   90.00
#
_symmetry.space_group_name_H-M   'P 1'
#
loop_
_entity.id
_entity.type
_entity.pdbx_description
1 polymer ?
#
loop_
_entity_poly.entity_id
_entity_poly.type
_entity_poly.pdbx_seq_one_letter_code
_entity_poly.pdbx_strand_id
1 'polypeptide(L)'
;MAFQTKAFDLTDEEKHETLGEIRSYVLGTGALIARARRTDCPHLYSEALALINKAIMLATDPDACDPSLAPLATCYLYKGHILLALRHEEDAYDAYEKAANTETREFTDTATSQEQARRILEQRSARRRNGEQQEKGADDLRYVLPLPGKGTEGETVVVCSTDGIALPITLRPGVSRQHSKVSPTPPNPPKPNRK
;
A
#
# COMPACT_ATOMS: atom_id res chain seq x y z
N MET A 1 -4.38 1.01 -52.77
CA MET A 1 -4.26 2.35 -52.17
C MET A 1 -4.73 2.24 -50.73
N ALA A 2 -3.83 2.39 -49.76
CA ALA A 2 -4.18 2.32 -48.35
C ALA A 2 -4.71 3.68 -47.91
N PHE A 3 -5.95 3.74 -47.41
CA PHE A 3 -6.47 4.94 -46.77
C PHE A 3 -5.80 5.06 -45.40
N GLN A 4 -4.77 5.90 -45.32
CA GLN A 4 -4.17 6.32 -44.05
C GLN A 4 -5.08 7.38 -43.44
N THR A 5 -6.01 6.95 -42.58
CA THR A 5 -6.85 7.87 -41.80
C THR A 5 -6.12 8.23 -40.52
N LYS A 6 -5.24 9.25 -40.57
CA LYS A 6 -4.62 9.93 -39.42
C LYS A 6 -5.62 10.70 -38.52
N ALA A 7 -6.92 10.40 -38.61
CA ALA A 7 -7.96 11.29 -38.12
C ALA A 7 -8.34 11.06 -36.65
N PHE A 8 -7.77 10.06 -35.98
CA PHE A 8 -8.16 9.68 -34.61
C PHE A 8 -6.99 9.30 -33.70
N ASP A 9 -5.76 9.68 -34.07
CA ASP A 9 -4.62 9.50 -33.16
C ASP A 9 -4.70 10.60 -32.10
N LEU A 10 -4.76 10.22 -30.81
CA LEU A 10 -4.75 11.14 -29.69
C LEU A 10 -3.50 12.03 -29.75
N THR A 11 -3.64 13.32 -29.45
CA THR A 11 -2.49 14.22 -29.37
C THR A 11 -1.62 13.89 -28.15
N ASP A 12 -0.36 14.32 -28.15
CA ASP A 12 0.54 14.09 -27.02
C ASP A 12 0.00 14.72 -25.72
N GLU A 13 -0.74 15.82 -25.82
CA GLU A 13 -1.43 16.46 -24.70
C GLU A 13 -2.56 15.59 -24.16
N GLU A 14 -3.41 15.03 -25.02
CA GLU A 14 -4.51 14.14 -24.60
C GLU A 14 -3.96 12.86 -23.94
N LYS A 15 -2.87 12.29 -24.48
CA LYS A 15 -2.16 11.16 -23.85
C LYS A 15 -1.60 11.53 -22.48
N HIS A 16 -1.14 12.78 -22.31
CA HIS A 16 -0.67 13.26 -21.02
C HIS A 16 -1.80 13.45 -20.01
N GLU A 17 -2.98 13.88 -20.44
CA GLU A 17 -4.17 13.92 -19.60
C GLU A 17 -4.55 12.52 -19.10
N THR A 18 -4.54 11.53 -19.99
CA THR A 18 -4.76 10.11 -19.62
C THR A 18 -3.76 9.62 -18.57
N LEU A 19 -2.48 10.05 -18.65
CA LEU A 19 -1.50 9.73 -17.62
C LEU A 19 -1.88 10.33 -16.25
N GLY A 20 -2.43 11.54 -16.24
CA GLY A 20 -3.01 12.15 -15.05
C GLY A 20 -4.15 11.32 -14.45
N GLU A 21 -5.04 10.80 -15.31
CA GLU A 21 -6.12 9.91 -14.88
C GLU A 21 -5.59 8.60 -14.29
N ILE A 22 -4.60 7.97 -14.93
CA ILE A 22 -3.96 6.74 -14.43
C ILE A 22 -3.40 6.98 -13.02
N ARG A 23 -2.70 8.10 -12.81
CA ARG A 23 -2.17 8.47 -11.48
C ARG A 23 -3.28 8.69 -10.46
N SER A 24 -4.38 9.33 -10.87
CA SER A 24 -5.56 9.54 -10.03
C SER A 24 -6.17 8.20 -9.59
N TYR A 25 -6.33 7.25 -10.52
CA TYR A 25 -6.83 5.91 -10.19
C TYR A 25 -5.89 5.15 -9.25
N VAL A 26 -4.57 5.22 -9.47
CA VAL A 26 -3.58 4.58 -8.59
C VAL A 26 -3.63 5.18 -7.17
N LEU A 27 -3.70 6.50 -7.04
CA LEU A 27 -3.81 7.19 -5.75
C LEU A 27 -5.13 6.85 -5.05
N GLY A 28 -6.25 6.85 -5.78
CA GLY A 28 -7.56 6.46 -5.26
C GLY A 28 -7.57 5.01 -4.77
N THR A 29 -6.93 4.11 -5.52
CA THR A 29 -6.74 2.70 -5.13
C THR A 29 -5.98 2.59 -3.81
N GLY A 30 -4.86 3.31 -3.66
CA GLY A 30 -4.10 3.34 -2.42
C GLY A 30 -4.92 3.85 -1.22
N ALA A 31 -5.72 4.90 -1.42
CA ALA A 31 -6.61 5.43 -0.40
C ALA A 31 -7.70 4.43 0.02
N LEU A 32 -8.30 3.72 -0.95
CA LEU A 32 -9.29 2.66 -0.68
C LEU A 32 -8.68 1.49 0.09
N ILE A 33 -7.48 1.03 -0.28
CA ILE A 33 -6.76 -0.03 0.45
C ILE A 33 -6.50 0.42 1.90
N ALA A 34 -6.01 1.65 2.10
CA ALA A 34 -5.74 2.18 3.43
C ALA A 34 -7.01 2.28 4.27
N ARG A 35 -8.14 2.69 3.66
CA ARG A 35 -9.44 2.73 4.32
C ARG A 35 -9.96 1.34 4.64
N ALA A 36 -9.87 0.40 3.69
CA ALA A 36 -10.29 -0.99 3.85
C ALA A 36 -9.60 -1.66 5.03
N ARG A 37 -8.30 -1.40 5.22
CA ARG A 37 -7.51 -1.89 6.37
C ARG A 37 -7.94 -1.29 7.70
N ARG A 38 -8.46 -0.05 7.72
CA ARG A 38 -8.90 0.61 8.95
C ARG A 38 -10.31 0.23 9.36
N THR A 39 -11.16 -0.07 8.38
CA THR A 39 -12.59 -0.33 8.61
C THR A 39 -12.98 -1.80 8.42
N ASP A 40 -12.02 -2.67 8.11
CA ASP A 40 -12.20 -4.11 7.79
C ASP A 40 -13.38 -4.38 6.83
N CYS A 41 -13.49 -3.53 5.81
CA CYS A 41 -14.59 -3.54 4.86
C CYS A 41 -14.18 -4.19 3.54
N PRO A 42 -14.59 -5.44 3.23
CA PRO A 42 -14.13 -6.15 2.05
C PRO A 42 -14.61 -5.53 0.72
N HIS A 43 -15.75 -4.85 0.73
CA HIS A 43 -16.29 -4.14 -0.44
C HIS A 43 -15.37 -3.02 -0.95
N LEU A 44 -14.52 -2.46 -0.10
CA LEU A 44 -13.55 -1.44 -0.52
C LEU A 44 -12.41 -2.05 -1.34
N TYR A 45 -12.09 -3.34 -1.14
CA TYR A 45 -11.12 -4.04 -1.98
C TYR A 45 -11.66 -4.34 -3.37
N SER A 46 -12.96 -4.66 -3.51
CA SER A 46 -13.55 -4.86 -4.84
C SER A 46 -13.65 -3.56 -5.63
N GLU A 47 -13.96 -2.44 -4.98
CA GLU A 47 -13.92 -1.11 -5.59
C GLU A 47 -12.48 -0.72 -5.99
N ALA A 48 -11.51 -0.93 -5.11
CA ALA A 48 -10.09 -0.72 -5.42
C ALA A 48 -9.63 -1.58 -6.61
N LEU A 49 -10.11 -2.83 -6.70
CA LEU A 49 -9.81 -3.73 -7.82
C LEU A 49 -10.37 -3.18 -9.14
N ALA A 50 -11.57 -2.60 -9.12
CA ALA A 50 -12.17 -2.00 -10.31
C ALA A 50 -11.36 -0.77 -10.79
N LEU A 51 -10.93 0.10 -9.86
CA LEU A 51 -10.11 1.27 -10.20
C LEU A 51 -8.74 0.87 -10.76
N ILE A 52 -8.06 -0.09 -10.13
CA ILE A 52 -6.72 -0.49 -10.59
C ILE A 52 -6.77 -1.22 -11.94
N ASN A 53 -7.82 -1.99 -12.22
CA ASN A 53 -7.99 -2.62 -13.53
C ASN A 53 -8.24 -1.57 -14.63
N LYS A 54 -8.95 -0.48 -14.34
CA LYS A 54 -9.09 0.66 -15.27
C LYS A 54 -7.74 1.33 -15.52
N ALA A 55 -6.97 1.58 -14.46
CA ALA A 55 -5.63 2.15 -14.58
C ALA A 55 -4.71 1.28 -15.43
N ILE A 56 -4.71 -0.05 -15.22
CA ILE A 56 -3.93 -1.00 -16.03
C ILE A 56 -4.38 -0.95 -17.49
N MET A 57 -5.68 -0.99 -17.76
CA MET A 57 -6.22 -0.96 -19.12
C MET A 57 -5.73 0.28 -19.89
N LEU A 58 -5.85 1.46 -19.30
CA LEU A 58 -5.36 2.72 -19.89
C LEU A 58 -3.83 2.73 -20.04
N ALA A 59 -3.10 2.18 -19.07
CA ALA A 59 -1.64 2.14 -19.08
C ALA A 59 -1.06 1.15 -20.10
N THR A 60 -1.81 0.09 -20.45
CA THR A 60 -1.40 -0.92 -21.44
C THR A 60 -1.78 -0.55 -22.86
N ASP A 61 -2.69 0.41 -23.04
CA ASP A 61 -3.15 0.85 -24.35
C ASP A 61 -2.18 1.93 -24.90
N PRO A 62 -1.40 1.61 -25.96
CA PRO A 62 -0.42 2.55 -26.52
C PRO A 62 -1.08 3.75 -27.23
N ASP A 63 -2.36 3.63 -27.59
CA ASP A 63 -3.11 4.73 -28.18
C ASP A 63 -3.56 5.69 -27.08
N ALA A 64 -3.92 5.18 -25.89
CA ALA A 64 -4.42 5.98 -24.77
C ALA A 64 -3.31 6.65 -23.93
N CYS A 65 -2.18 5.99 -23.72
CA CYS A 65 -1.08 6.51 -22.91
C CYS A 65 0.28 6.08 -23.50
N ASP A 66 1.30 6.93 -23.35
CA ASP A 66 2.67 6.51 -23.65
C ASP A 66 3.08 5.40 -22.65
N PRO A 67 3.38 4.18 -23.11
CA PRO A 67 3.74 3.06 -22.25
C PRO A 67 5.05 3.31 -21.48
N SER A 68 5.89 4.25 -21.93
CA SER A 68 7.12 4.63 -21.23
C SER A 68 6.90 5.50 -19.99
N LEU A 69 5.74 6.15 -19.90
CA LEU A 69 5.39 7.04 -18.80
C LEU A 69 4.42 6.41 -17.81
N ALA A 70 3.74 5.34 -18.19
CA ALA A 70 2.73 4.72 -17.36
C ALA A 70 3.35 3.95 -16.16
N PRO A 71 2.85 4.14 -14.92
CA PRO A 71 3.36 3.45 -13.73
C PRO A 71 2.86 1.99 -13.64
N LEU A 72 3.14 1.19 -14.66
CA LEU A 72 2.61 -0.16 -14.82
C LEU A 72 3.05 -1.10 -13.69
N ALA A 73 4.30 -1.03 -13.22
CA ALA A 73 4.78 -1.87 -12.14
C ALA A 73 4.03 -1.56 -10.84
N THR A 74 3.79 -0.27 -10.57
CA THR A 74 3.00 0.19 -9.42
C THR A 74 1.55 -0.30 -9.51
N CYS A 75 0.94 -0.24 -10.70
CA CYS A 75 -0.42 -0.74 -10.91
C CYS A 75 -0.55 -2.24 -10.60
N TYR A 76 0.36 -3.06 -11.14
CA TYR A 76 0.36 -4.50 -10.90
C TYR A 76 0.66 -4.86 -9.43
N LEU A 77 1.54 -4.10 -8.77
CA LEU A 77 1.82 -4.27 -7.34
C LEU A 77 0.54 -4.06 -6.50
N TYR A 78 -0.18 -2.97 -6.71
CA TYR A 78 -1.44 -2.72 -6.00
C TYR A 78 -2.51 -3.77 -6.31
N LYS A 79 -2.61 -4.21 -7.56
CA LYS A 79 -3.49 -5.32 -7.94
C LYS A 79 -3.16 -6.60 -7.15
N GLY A 80 -1.88 -6.96 -7.02
CA GLY A 80 -1.45 -8.09 -6.20
C GLY A 80 -1.86 -7.95 -4.73
N HIS A 81 -1.70 -6.76 -4.14
CA HIS A 81 -2.11 -6.50 -2.75
C HIS A 81 -3.61 -6.66 -2.54
N ILE A 82 -4.42 -6.14 -3.47
CA ILE A 82 -5.88 -6.24 -3.42
C ILE A 82 -6.32 -7.69 -3.55
N LEU A 83 -5.74 -8.43 -4.49
CA LEU A 83 -6.08 -9.85 -4.71
C LEU A 83 -5.69 -10.73 -3.52
N LEU A 84 -4.53 -10.48 -2.88
CA LEU A 84 -4.19 -11.16 -1.62
C LEU A 84 -5.21 -10.88 -0.52
N ALA A 85 -5.65 -9.62 -0.38
CA ALA A 85 -6.67 -9.25 0.61
C ALA A 85 -8.02 -9.94 0.33
N LEU A 86 -8.34 -10.17 -0.95
CA LEU A 86 -9.52 -10.91 -1.40
C LEU A 86 -9.33 -12.43 -1.43
N ARG A 87 -8.19 -12.96 -0.95
CA ARG A 87 -7.85 -14.40 -0.94
C ARG A 87 -7.72 -15.05 -2.33
N HIS A 88 -7.54 -14.25 -3.39
CA HIS A 88 -7.21 -14.74 -4.72
C HIS A 88 -5.69 -14.85 -4.85
N GLU A 89 -5.11 -15.86 -4.19
CA GLU A 89 -3.65 -15.96 -4.04
C GLU A 89 -2.93 -16.17 -5.37
N GLU A 90 -3.36 -17.12 -6.20
CA GLU A 90 -2.71 -17.39 -7.49
C GLU A 90 -2.70 -16.15 -8.39
N ASP A 91 -3.86 -15.50 -8.58
CA ASP A 91 -3.98 -14.26 -9.37
C ASP A 91 -3.13 -13.12 -8.79
N ALA A 92 -2.99 -13.05 -7.47
CA ALA A 92 -2.16 -12.05 -6.82
C ALA A 92 -0.69 -12.22 -7.15
N TYR A 93 -0.20 -13.46 -7.15
CA TYR A 93 1.19 -13.75 -7.48
C TYR A 93 1.47 -13.57 -8.97
N ASP A 94 0.53 -13.89 -9.86
CA ASP A 94 0.64 -13.55 -11.27
C ASP A 94 0.74 -12.03 -11.47
N ALA A 95 0.01 -11.24 -10.67
CA ALA A 95 0.13 -9.80 -10.69
C ALA A 95 1.50 -9.31 -10.17
N TYR A 96 2.04 -9.91 -9.10
CA TYR A 96 3.40 -9.57 -8.64
C TYR A 96 4.48 -9.97 -9.64
N GLU A 97 4.33 -11.08 -10.35
CA GLU A 97 5.25 -11.47 -11.42
C GLU A 97 5.24 -10.45 -12.55
N LYS A 98 4.06 -10.00 -12.98
CA LYS A 98 3.94 -8.91 -13.95
C LYS A 98 4.61 -7.62 -13.44
N ALA A 99 4.41 -7.26 -12.17
CA ALA A 99 5.06 -6.09 -11.58
C ALA A 99 6.60 -6.21 -11.58
N ALA A 100 7.13 -7.37 -11.23
CA ALA A 100 8.58 -7.64 -11.15
C ALA A 100 9.28 -7.68 -12.51
N ASN A 101 8.54 -8.03 -13.57
CA ASN A 101 9.02 -8.17 -14.94
C ASN A 101 8.71 -6.96 -15.83
N THR A 102 7.99 -5.96 -15.33
CA THR A 102 7.72 -4.73 -16.07
C THR A 102 9.05 -4.02 -16.37
N GLU A 103 9.25 -3.45 -17.55
CA GLU A 103 10.43 -2.64 -17.82
C GLU A 103 10.32 -1.31 -17.06
N THR A 104 11.22 -1.03 -16.11
CA THR A 104 11.32 0.31 -15.53
C THR A 104 11.81 1.27 -16.60
N ARG A 105 10.97 2.23 -16.98
CA ARG A 105 11.38 3.40 -17.75
C ARG A 105 11.36 4.61 -16.82
N GLU A 106 12.47 5.35 -16.84
CA GLU A 106 13.09 6.03 -15.68
C GLU A 106 12.27 7.14 -14.99
N PHE A 107 11.08 7.50 -15.47
CA PHE A 107 10.44 8.75 -15.06
C PHE A 107 9.30 8.62 -14.04
N THR A 108 8.64 7.46 -13.92
CA THR A 108 7.41 7.34 -13.12
C THR A 108 7.32 6.09 -12.26
N ASP A 109 7.87 4.97 -12.71
CA ASP A 109 7.91 3.76 -11.89
C ASP A 109 9.11 3.80 -10.95
N THR A 110 8.82 3.85 -9.65
CA THR A 110 9.87 3.71 -8.65
C THR A 110 10.39 2.27 -8.70
N ALA A 111 11.70 2.09 -8.82
CA ALA A 111 12.33 0.76 -8.70
C ALA A 111 11.91 0.01 -7.43
N THR A 112 11.41 0.75 -6.42
CA THR A 112 10.84 0.22 -5.20
C THR A 112 9.67 -0.73 -5.43
N SER A 113 8.79 -0.47 -6.40
CA SER A 113 7.59 -1.31 -6.62
C SER A 113 7.95 -2.68 -7.20
N GLN A 114 8.94 -2.72 -8.09
CA GLN A 114 9.45 -3.98 -8.65
C GLN A 114 10.21 -4.80 -7.62
N GLU A 115 11.08 -4.14 -6.87
CA GLU A 115 11.85 -4.76 -5.79
C GLU A 115 10.91 -5.32 -4.72
N GLN A 116 9.84 -4.59 -4.38
CA GLN A 116 8.80 -5.08 -3.48
C GLN A 116 8.11 -6.33 -4.04
N ALA A 117 7.72 -6.32 -5.32
CA ALA A 117 7.11 -7.49 -5.95
C ALA A 117 8.05 -8.71 -5.95
N ARG A 118 9.33 -8.52 -6.28
CA ARG A 118 10.36 -9.58 -6.23
C ARG A 118 10.51 -10.17 -4.84
N ARG A 119 10.61 -9.33 -3.81
CA ARG A 119 10.68 -9.80 -2.41
C ARG A 119 9.48 -10.64 -2.01
N ILE A 120 8.28 -10.27 -2.45
CA ILE A 120 7.06 -11.05 -2.17
C ILE A 120 7.13 -12.42 -2.84
N LEU A 121 7.57 -12.49 -4.10
CA LEU A 121 7.75 -13.75 -4.83
C LEU A 121 8.83 -14.64 -4.19
N GLU A 122 9.93 -14.05 -3.73
CA GLU A 122 10.99 -14.76 -3.00
C GLU A 122 10.49 -15.33 -1.68
N GLN A 123 9.69 -14.57 -0.92
CA GLN A 123 9.06 -15.07 0.30
C GLN A 123 8.12 -16.25 0.03
N ARG A 124 7.35 -16.20 -1.06
CA ARG A 124 6.48 -17.33 -1.47
C ARG A 124 7.31 -18.57 -1.80
N SER A 125 8.38 -18.42 -2.58
CA SER A 125 9.24 -19.56 -2.96
C SER A 125 9.99 -20.15 -1.75
N ALA A 126 10.42 -19.31 -0.81
CA ALA A 126 11.00 -19.76 0.46
C ALA A 126 9.97 -20.50 1.33
N ARG A 127 8.73 -20.00 1.41
CA ARG A 127 7.64 -20.69 2.12
C ARG A 127 7.27 -22.01 1.46
N ARG A 128 7.28 -22.13 0.13
CA ARG A 128 7.07 -23.43 -0.54
C ARG A 128 8.18 -24.42 -0.25
N ARG A 129 9.44 -23.96 -0.16
CA ARG A 129 10.58 -24.81 0.22
C ARG A 129 10.58 -25.23 1.69
N ASN A 130 10.09 -24.37 2.58
CA ASN A 130 10.02 -24.65 4.03
C ASN A 130 8.68 -25.29 4.47
N GLY A 131 7.63 -25.16 3.65
CA GLY A 131 6.25 -25.54 3.93
C GLY A 131 5.97 -27.04 3.85
N GLU A 132 6.93 -27.85 3.39
CA GLU A 132 6.91 -29.30 3.64
C GLU A 132 7.07 -29.64 5.14
N GLN A 133 7.33 -28.66 6.02
CA GLN A 133 7.48 -28.87 7.47
C GLN A 133 6.44 -28.15 8.36
N GLN A 134 5.50 -27.36 7.81
CA GLN A 134 4.71 -26.44 8.64
C GLN A 134 3.24 -26.29 8.23
N GLU A 135 2.55 -27.42 8.00
CA GLU A 135 1.08 -27.44 8.09
C GLU A 135 0.64 -27.39 9.56
N LYS A 136 0.60 -26.19 10.17
CA LYS A 136 -0.23 -25.82 11.34
C LYS A 136 0.14 -24.41 11.81
N GLY A 137 -0.55 -23.41 11.29
CA GLY A 137 -0.37 -22.02 11.72
C GLY A 137 -0.98 -21.03 10.75
N ALA A 138 -2.24 -21.24 10.39
CA ALA A 138 -3.02 -20.26 9.67
C ALA A 138 -3.29 -19.03 10.56
N ASP A 139 -3.39 -17.88 9.91
CA ASP A 139 -3.91 -16.60 10.42
C ASP A 139 -2.97 -15.66 11.20
N ASP A 140 -1.99 -15.05 10.52
CA ASP A 140 -1.73 -13.60 10.65
C ASP A 140 -0.85 -13.04 9.51
N LEU A 141 -1.40 -12.90 8.30
CA LEU A 141 -0.70 -12.22 7.18
C LEU A 141 -0.98 -10.71 7.19
N ARG A 142 -0.48 -10.01 8.23
CA ARG A 142 -0.42 -8.54 8.23
C ARG A 142 0.83 -8.08 7.49
N TYR A 143 0.74 -7.95 6.16
CA TYR A 143 1.76 -7.25 5.39
C TYR A 143 1.65 -5.74 5.62
N VAL A 144 2.56 -5.21 6.43
CA VAL A 144 2.78 -3.77 6.61
C VAL A 144 3.35 -3.22 5.30
N LEU A 145 2.51 -2.50 4.55
CA LEU A 145 2.96 -1.73 3.40
C LEU A 145 3.59 -0.44 3.93
N PRO A 146 4.88 -0.16 3.66
CA PRO A 146 5.41 1.18 3.88
C PRO A 146 4.77 2.09 2.83
N LEU A 147 3.74 2.84 3.22
CA LEU A 147 3.26 3.97 2.44
C LEU A 147 4.36 5.03 2.43
N PRO A 148 4.75 5.60 1.28
CA PRO A 148 5.64 6.75 1.25
C PRO A 148 4.87 7.96 1.80
N GLY A 149 4.97 8.22 3.10
CA GLY A 149 4.32 9.37 3.72
C GLY A 149 4.15 9.30 5.23
N LYS A 150 5.13 9.91 5.92
CA LYS A 150 5.09 10.46 7.29
C LYS A 150 5.08 9.48 8.48
N GLY A 151 6.08 9.70 9.34
CA GLY A 151 6.11 9.18 10.70
C GLY A 151 5.26 9.99 11.68
N THR A 152 5.48 9.61 12.94
CA THR A 152 5.00 10.14 14.23
C THR A 152 3.63 9.67 14.73
N GLU A 153 3.72 8.67 15.62
CA GLU A 153 3.16 8.62 16.99
C GLU A 153 1.65 8.78 17.22
N GLY A 154 1.08 7.74 17.84
CA GLY A 154 -0.20 7.81 18.57
C GLY A 154 -1.32 6.97 17.98
N GLU A 155 -1.19 5.64 18.01
CA GLU A 155 -2.26 4.75 17.57
C GLU A 155 -3.16 4.36 18.76
N THR A 156 -4.28 5.08 18.90
CA THR A 156 -5.41 4.67 19.73
C THR A 156 -6.12 3.49 19.05
N VAL A 157 -6.14 2.34 19.73
CA VAL A 157 -6.86 1.15 19.28
C VAL A 157 -8.36 1.33 19.52
N VAL A 158 -9.15 1.36 18.46
CA VAL A 158 -10.61 1.26 18.52
C VAL A 158 -10.98 -0.17 18.12
N VAL A 159 -11.50 -0.94 19.07
CA VAL A 159 -12.04 -2.28 18.83
C VAL A 159 -13.52 -2.11 18.49
N CYS A 160 -13.90 -2.37 17.24
CA CYS A 160 -15.31 -2.49 16.85
C CYS A 160 -15.69 -3.98 16.88
N SER A 161 -16.69 -4.32 17.70
CA SER A 161 -17.30 -5.64 17.73
C SER A 161 -18.43 -5.74 16.69
N THR A 162 -18.65 -6.93 16.14
CA THR A 162 -19.46 -7.23 14.95
C THR A 162 -20.97 -7.12 15.14
N ASP A 163 -21.46 -6.80 16.34
CA ASP A 163 -22.89 -6.73 16.61
C ASP A 163 -23.30 -5.27 16.68
N GLY A 164 -23.85 -4.76 15.57
CA GLY A 164 -24.24 -3.37 15.33
C GLY A 164 -25.24 -2.76 16.32
N ILE A 165 -24.83 -2.57 17.57
CA ILE A 165 -25.51 -1.80 18.59
C ILE A 165 -24.53 -0.75 19.10
N ALA A 166 -24.64 0.45 18.54
CA ALA A 166 -23.96 1.63 19.06
C ALA A 166 -24.64 2.06 20.36
N LEU A 167 -24.06 1.70 21.51
CA LEU A 167 -24.40 2.35 22.77
C LEU A 167 -23.45 3.54 23.01
N PRO A 168 -23.96 4.76 23.23
CA PRO A 168 -23.11 5.88 23.60
C PRO A 168 -22.62 5.69 25.05
N ILE A 169 -21.33 5.38 25.21
CA ILE A 169 -20.68 5.44 26.52
C ILE A 169 -20.23 6.89 26.73
N THR A 170 -21.01 7.66 27.49
CA THR A 170 -20.54 8.91 28.09
C THR A 170 -19.54 8.58 29.20
N LEU A 171 -18.25 8.74 28.91
CA LEU A 171 -17.20 8.74 29.93
C LEU A 171 -17.32 10.01 30.78
N ARG A 172 -17.61 9.84 32.07
CA ARG A 172 -17.53 10.91 33.07
C ARG A 172 -16.09 11.44 33.15
N PRO A 173 -15.86 12.77 33.14
CA PRO A 173 -14.54 13.31 33.42
C PRO A 173 -14.30 13.30 34.93
N GLY A 174 -13.20 12.68 35.36
CA GLY A 174 -12.69 12.86 36.70
C GLY A 174 -11.95 11.65 37.23
N VAL A 175 -10.62 11.63 37.02
CA VAL A 175 -9.63 11.57 38.12
C VAL A 175 -8.32 12.16 37.58
N SER A 176 -7.99 13.36 38.03
CA SER A 176 -6.65 13.95 37.89
C SER A 176 -5.62 13.06 38.57
N ARG A 177 -4.74 12.42 37.79
CA ARG A 177 -3.47 11.90 38.31
C ARG A 177 -2.37 12.91 38.00
N GLN A 178 -2.02 13.68 39.03
CA GLN A 178 -0.80 14.49 39.05
C GLN A 178 0.40 13.54 38.95
N HIS A 179 1.13 13.59 37.83
CA HIS A 179 2.48 13.06 37.78
C HIS A 179 3.47 14.22 37.99
N SER A 180 4.04 14.22 39.18
CA SER A 180 5.11 15.10 39.64
C SER A 180 6.31 15.03 38.70
N LYS A 181 6.69 16.18 38.15
CA LYS A 181 7.99 16.39 37.49
C LYS A 181 9.08 16.35 38.56
N VAL A 182 9.83 15.25 38.63
CA VAL A 182 11.07 15.17 39.39
C VAL A 182 12.20 15.54 38.44
N SER A 183 12.72 16.76 38.59
CA SER A 183 13.93 17.23 37.91
C SER A 183 15.17 16.57 38.53
N PRO A 184 16.11 16.02 37.72
CA PRO A 184 17.34 15.44 38.23
C PRO A 184 18.33 16.53 38.69
N THR A 185 18.75 16.46 39.95
CA THR A 185 19.83 17.26 40.54
C THR A 185 21.21 16.86 39.99
N PRO A 186 22.10 17.82 39.69
CA PRO A 186 23.46 17.54 39.26
C PRO A 186 24.36 17.06 40.43
N PRO A 187 25.41 16.27 40.14
CA PRO A 187 26.32 15.72 41.15
C PRO A 187 27.27 16.78 41.74
N ASN A 188 27.47 16.70 43.06
CA ASN A 188 28.41 17.53 43.83
C ASN A 188 29.88 17.25 43.48
N PRO A 189 30.76 18.28 43.47
CA PRO A 189 32.19 18.08 43.26
C PRO A 189 32.90 17.50 44.51
N PRO A 190 33.99 16.72 44.33
CA PRO A 190 34.75 16.11 45.41
C PRO A 190 35.57 17.14 46.21
N LYS A 191 35.59 16.97 47.54
CA LYS A 191 36.38 17.80 48.47
C LYS A 191 37.87 17.43 48.41
N PRO A 192 38.79 18.41 48.56
CA PRO A 192 40.23 18.15 48.60
C PRO A 192 40.65 17.53 49.93
N ASN A 193 41.40 16.41 49.87
CA ASN A 193 42.09 15.84 51.02
C ASN A 193 43.36 16.66 51.32
N ARG A 194 43.39 17.26 52.51
CA ARG A 194 44.62 17.70 53.18
C ARG A 194 45.23 16.49 53.87
N LYS A 195 46.44 16.09 53.45
CA LYS A 195 47.57 15.70 54.31
C LYS A 195 48.81 15.55 53.45
#